data_AF-A0A967GRJ5-F1
#
_entry.id   AF-A0A967GRJ5-F1
#
_cell.length_a   1.000
_cell.length_b   1.000
_cell.length_c   1.000
_cell.angle_alpha   90.00
_cell.angle_beta   90.00
_cell.angle_gamma   90.00
#
_symmetry.space_group_name_H-M   'P 1'
#
loop_
_entity.id
_entity.type
_entity.pdbx_description
1 polymer ?
#
loop_
_entity_poly.entity_id
_entity_poly.type
_entity_poly.pdbx_seq_one_letter_code
_entity_poly.pdbx_strand_id
1 'polypeptide(L)'
;VEQHMGWIYAAMGCSLLFLLSYVSYHFTTPETIFGDTNGDRILQDSEKEAVGLRRPVYLVVLLSHIGLAALSLPFILMTFVYGCTNQFTKHRKLARRIFPVWLYVAVSGPVVYVLLRPYY
;
A
#
# COMPACT_ATOMS: atom_id res chain seq x y z
N VAL A 1 25.49 -0.97 14.74
CA VAL A 1 24.62 0.23 14.70
C VAL A 1 24.70 0.91 13.33
N GLU A 2 25.90 1.18 12.81
CA GLU A 2 26.09 1.73 11.45
C GLU A 2 25.34 0.96 10.35
N GLN A 3 25.51 -0.36 10.26
CA GLN A 3 24.82 -1.17 9.25
C GLN A 3 23.29 -1.03 9.33
N HIS A 4 22.74 -0.98 10.54
CA HIS A 4 21.31 -0.85 10.77
C HIS A 4 20.77 0.53 10.35
N MET A 5 21.57 1.59 10.53
CA MET A 5 21.24 2.94 10.05
C MET A 5 21.31 3.02 8.52
N GLY A 6 22.32 2.39 7.90
CA GLY A 6 22.42 2.28 6.44
C GLY A 6 21.18 1.64 5.81
N TRP A 7 20.70 0.52 6.38
CA TRP A 7 19.47 -0.14 5.92
C TRP A 7 18.22 0.71 6.11
N ILE A 8 18.13 1.51 7.19
CA ILE A 8 17.01 2.43 7.42
C ILE A 8 16.99 3.54 6.36
N TYR A 9 18.15 4.12 6.01
CA TYR A 9 18.23 5.14 4.96
C TYR A 9 17.90 4.57 3.59
N ALA A 10 18.40 3.38 3.26
CA ALA A 10 18.06 2.68 2.01
C ALA A 10 16.55 2.39 1.92
N ALA A 11 15.95 1.92 3.01
CA ALA A 11 14.50 1.67 3.08
C ALA A 11 13.69 2.96 2.91
N MET A 12 14.14 4.08 3.49
CA MET A 12 13.48 5.37 3.31
C MET A 12 13.60 5.90 1.89
N GLY A 13 14.76 5.76 1.26
CA GLY A 13 14.95 6.07 -0.16
C GLY A 13 14.01 5.26 -1.06
N CYS A 14 13.93 3.95 -0.84
CA CYS A 14 13.01 3.07 -1.59
C CYS A 14 11.54 3.45 -1.36
N SER A 15 11.15 3.77 -0.12
CA SER A 15 9.78 4.18 0.20
C SER A 15 9.40 5.51 -0.44
N LEU A 16 10.35 6.47 -0.50
CA LEU A 16 10.13 7.75 -1.18
C LEU A 16 9.99 7.56 -2.69
N LEU A 17 10.86 6.75 -3.29
CA LEU A 17 10.81 6.45 -4.72
C LEU A 17 9.52 5.71 -5.10
N PHE A 18 9.10 4.74 -4.28
CA PHE A 18 7.81 4.07 -4.43
C PHE A 18 6.64 5.06 -4.37
N LEU A 19 6.63 5.96 -3.38
CA LEU A 19 5.56 6.94 -3.23
C LEU A 19 5.50 7.90 -4.42
N LEU A 20 6.64 8.42 -4.87
CA LEU A 20 6.71 9.29 -6.05
C LEU A 20 6.21 8.57 -7.30
N SER A 21 6.67 7.34 -7.53
CA SER A 21 6.21 6.52 -8.66
C SER A 21 4.71 6.24 -8.58
N TYR A 22 4.17 5.94 -7.40
CA TYR A 22 2.75 5.70 -7.19
C TYR A 22 1.91 6.93 -7.49
N VAL A 23 2.31 8.09 -6.96
CA VAL A 23 1.62 9.37 -7.19
C VAL A 23 1.67 9.73 -8.67
N SER A 24 2.85 9.65 -9.32
CA SER A 24 2.98 9.90 -10.75
C SER A 24 2.12 8.95 -11.58
N TYR A 25 2.09 7.67 -11.26
CA TYR A 25 1.24 6.69 -11.92
C TYR A 25 -0.25 7.05 -11.79
N HIS A 26 -0.69 7.43 -10.59
CA HIS A 26 -2.09 7.76 -10.33
C HIS A 26 -2.53 9.08 -10.99
N PHE A 27 -1.61 10.02 -11.20
CA PHE A 27 -1.85 11.25 -11.97
C PHE A 27 -1.88 11.01 -13.48
N THR A 28 -1.11 10.05 -13.99
CA THR A 28 -0.94 9.83 -15.44
C THR A 28 -1.84 8.73 -15.99
N THR A 29 -2.25 7.79 -15.15
CA THR A 29 -3.03 6.62 -15.53
C THR A 29 -4.42 6.71 -14.90
N PRO A 30 -5.49 6.73 -15.71
CA PRO A 30 -6.85 6.69 -15.19
C PRO A 30 -7.09 5.38 -14.42
N GLU A 31 -7.90 5.44 -13.37
CA GLU A 31 -8.17 4.28 -12.51
C GLU A 31 -8.81 3.11 -13.27
N THR A 32 -8.26 1.90 -13.08
CA THR A 32 -8.82 0.66 -13.63
C THR A 32 -9.96 0.15 -12.75
N ILE A 33 -11.09 -0.18 -13.37
CA ILE A 33 -12.29 -0.63 -12.68
C ILE A 33 -12.25 -2.16 -12.57
N PHE A 34 -12.18 -2.68 -11.35
CA PHE A 34 -12.16 -4.13 -11.11
C PHE A 34 -13.46 -4.79 -11.60
N GLY A 35 -13.36 -5.61 -12.64
CA GLY A 35 -14.51 -6.29 -13.26
C GLY A 35 -14.98 -5.71 -14.59
N ASP A 36 -14.38 -4.61 -15.05
CA ASP A 36 -14.52 -4.15 -16.42
C ASP A 36 -13.72 -5.12 -17.32
N THR A 37 -14.43 -6.00 -18.02
CA THR A 37 -13.83 -7.08 -18.82
C THR A 37 -13.62 -6.63 -20.27
N ASN A 38 -14.30 -5.56 -20.68
CA ASN A 38 -14.30 -5.05 -22.05
C ASN A 38 -13.49 -3.73 -22.21
N GLY A 39 -13.07 -3.10 -21.10
CA GLY A 39 -12.28 -1.87 -21.06
C GLY A 39 -13.06 -0.60 -21.38
N ASP A 40 -14.40 -0.65 -21.38
CA ASP A 40 -15.29 0.46 -21.73
C ASP A 40 -15.51 1.45 -20.58
N ARG A 41 -15.01 1.14 -19.38
CA ARG A 41 -15.17 1.89 -18.12
C ARG A 41 -16.63 1.99 -17.66
N ILE A 42 -17.51 1.16 -18.19
CA ILE A 42 -18.93 1.08 -17.87
C ILE A 42 -19.21 -0.32 -17.34
N LEU A 43 -19.56 -0.40 -16.07
CA LEU A 43 -19.87 -1.68 -15.47
C LEU A 43 -21.24 -2.19 -15.94
N GLN A 44 -21.24 -3.03 -16.98
CA GLN A 44 -22.48 -3.63 -17.48
C GLN A 44 -23.00 -4.67 -16.48
N ASP A 45 -24.33 -4.85 -16.41
CA ASP A 45 -24.92 -5.77 -15.45
C ASP A 45 -24.48 -7.23 -15.68
N SER A 46 -24.13 -7.58 -16.93
CA SER A 46 -23.50 -8.86 -17.30
C SER A 46 -22.10 -9.06 -16.68
N GLU A 47 -21.31 -7.99 -16.54
CA GLU A 47 -19.96 -8.03 -15.97
C GLU A 47 -19.99 -8.07 -14.44
N LYS A 48 -20.97 -7.39 -13.82
CA LYS A 48 -21.23 -7.53 -12.37
C LYS A 48 -21.53 -8.98 -12.00
N GLU A 49 -22.34 -9.66 -12.80
CA GLU A 49 -22.67 -11.07 -12.56
C GLU A 49 -21.47 -12.00 -12.77
N ALA A 50 -20.62 -11.73 -13.77
CA ALA A 50 -19.41 -12.51 -14.04
C ALA A 50 -18.37 -12.44 -12.89
N VAL A 51 -18.24 -11.27 -12.25
CA VAL A 51 -17.28 -11.06 -11.15
C VAL A 51 -17.86 -11.53 -9.81
N GLY A 52 -19.18 -11.38 -9.62
CA GLY A 52 -19.92 -11.91 -8.48
C GLY A 52 -19.31 -11.55 -7.12
N LEU A 53 -19.15 -12.54 -6.23
CA LEU A 53 -18.57 -12.35 -4.89
C LEU A 53 -17.10 -11.86 -4.88
N ARG A 54 -16.36 -11.94 -6.00
CA ARG A 54 -14.95 -11.52 -6.04
C ARG A 54 -14.76 -10.01 -5.96
N ARG A 55 -15.76 -9.24 -6.43
CA ARG A 55 -15.73 -7.77 -6.43
C ARG A 55 -15.81 -7.15 -5.03
N PRO A 56 -16.79 -7.47 -4.17
CA PRO A 56 -16.82 -6.91 -2.82
C PRO A 56 -15.60 -7.34 -1.99
N VAL A 57 -15.10 -8.57 -2.15
CA VAL A 57 -13.86 -9.01 -1.49
C VAL A 57 -12.66 -8.15 -1.92
N TYR A 58 -12.49 -7.94 -3.23
CA TYR A 58 -11.46 -7.04 -3.75
C TYR A 58 -11.59 -5.62 -3.19
N LEU A 59 -12.79 -5.04 -3.22
CA LEU A 59 -13.03 -3.68 -2.72
C LEU A 59 -12.77 -3.55 -1.22
N VAL A 60 -13.12 -4.55 -0.41
CA VAL A 60 -12.82 -4.57 1.02
C VAL A 60 -11.31 -4.62 1.26
N VAL A 61 -10.58 -5.48 0.52
CA VAL A 61 -9.10 -5.57 0.64
C VAL A 61 -8.44 -4.28 0.16
N LEU A 62 -8.91 -3.69 -0.94
CA LEU A 62 -8.40 -2.42 -1.46
C LEU A 62 -8.63 -1.27 -0.48
N LEU A 63 -9.86 -1.13 0.01
CA LEU A 63 -10.23 -0.05 0.94
C LEU A 63 -9.45 -0.17 2.25
N SER A 64 -9.33 -1.39 2.79
CA SER A 64 -8.54 -1.64 3.99
C SER A 64 -7.05 -1.40 3.74
N HIS A 65 -6.49 -1.82 2.60
CA HIS A 65 -5.11 -1.53 2.22
C HIS A 65 -4.83 -0.02 2.19
N ILE A 66 -5.64 0.75 1.45
CA ILE A 66 -5.46 2.21 1.32
C ILE A 66 -5.61 2.90 2.67
N GLY A 67 -6.64 2.54 3.44
CA GLY A 67 -6.89 3.12 4.76
C GLY A 67 -5.77 2.84 5.76
N LEU A 68 -5.29 1.60 5.82
CA LEU A 68 -4.18 1.21 6.71
C LEU A 68 -2.86 1.81 6.22
N ALA A 69 -2.63 1.91 4.91
CA ALA A 69 -1.45 2.56 4.35
C ALA A 69 -1.39 4.04 4.74
N ALA A 70 -2.48 4.79 4.51
CA ALA A 70 -2.60 6.19 4.88
C ALA A 70 -2.39 6.42 6.38
N LEU A 71 -2.99 5.56 7.22
CA LEU A 71 -2.81 5.62 8.67
C LEU A 71 -1.37 5.31 9.08
N SER A 72 -0.70 4.35 8.41
CA SER A 72 0.65 3.91 8.78
C SER A 72 1.75 4.94 8.47
N LEU A 73 1.58 5.76 7.43
CA LEU A 73 2.57 6.75 7.00
C LEU A 73 3.04 7.71 8.12
N PRO A 74 2.16 8.42 8.86
CA PRO A 74 2.60 9.31 9.94
C PRO A 74 3.33 8.57 11.06
N PHE A 75 2.94 7.32 11.34
CA PHE A 75 3.58 6.50 12.36
C PHE A 75 4.99 6.04 11.96
N ILE A 76 5.20 5.70 10.69
CA ILE A 76 6.52 5.36 10.15
C ILE A 76 7.44 6.57 10.22
N LEU A 77 6.95 7.75 9.82
CA LEU A 77 7.71 9.00 9.89
C LEU A 77 8.08 9.36 11.34
N MET A 78 7.14 9.21 12.28
CA MET A 78 7.42 9.44 13.70
C MET A 78 8.45 8.46 14.26
N THR A 79 8.40 7.19 13.82
CA THR A 79 9.39 6.17 14.18
C THR A 79 10.78 6.52 13.66
N PHE A 80 10.88 7.09 12.45
CA PHE A 80 12.12 7.59 11.88
C PHE A 80 12.67 8.79 12.68
N VAL A 81 11.83 9.76 13.04
CA VAL A 81 12.23 10.92 13.88
C VAL A 81 12.77 10.46 15.24
N TYR A 82 12.17 9.44 15.86
CA TYR A 82 12.69 8.85 17.10
C TYR A 82 14.04 8.15 16.92
N GLY A 83 14.29 7.60 15.72
CA GLY A 83 15.62 7.08 15.36
C GLY A 83 16.67 8.19 15.23
N CYS A 84 16.33 9.30 14.57
CA CYS A 84 17.22 10.45 14.39
C CYS A 84 17.51 11.21 15.68
N THR A 85 16.56 11.26 16.62
CA THR A 85 16.74 11.92 17.93
C THR A 85 17.38 11.02 19.00
N ASN A 86 17.97 9.89 18.59
CA ASN A 86 18.58 8.89 19.48
C ASN A 86 17.64 8.35 20.59
N GLN A 87 16.32 8.43 20.41
CA GLN A 87 15.32 7.91 21.34
C GLN A 87 14.99 6.44 21.06
N PHE A 88 16.00 5.57 21.18
CA PHE A 88 15.92 4.16 20.80
C PHE A 88 14.83 3.36 21.54
N THR A 89 14.55 3.69 22.80
CA THR A 89 13.51 3.03 23.61
C THR A 89 12.11 3.27 23.02
N LYS A 90 11.80 4.51 22.64
CA LYS A 90 10.54 4.88 22.00
C LYS A 90 10.46 4.36 20.57
N HIS A 91 11.55 4.46 19.80
CA HIS A 91 11.65 3.90 18.45
C HIS A 91 11.30 2.40 18.46
N ARG A 92 11.94 1.59 19.30
CA ARG A 92 11.71 0.13 19.36
C ARG A 92 10.29 -0.22 19.77
N LYS A 93 9.71 0.51 20.73
CA LYS A 93 8.34 0.29 21.21
C LYS A 93 7.33 0.59 20.12
N LEU A 94 7.51 1.69 19.41
CA LEU A 94 6.60 2.12 18.35
C LEU A 94 6.75 1.25 17.10
N ALA A 95 7.98 0.96 16.66
CA ALA A 95 8.26 0.10 15.52
C ALA A 95 7.63 -1.30 15.69
N ARG A 96 7.71 -1.90 16.88
CA ARG A 96 7.08 -3.20 17.16
C ARG A 96 5.56 -3.18 17.02
N ARG A 97 4.92 -2.05 17.36
CA ARG A 97 3.45 -1.91 17.26
C ARG A 97 2.99 -1.65 15.84
N ILE A 98 3.78 -0.93 15.05
CA ILE A 98 3.47 -0.63 13.63
C ILE A 98 3.78 -1.82 12.73
N PHE A 99 4.78 -2.63 13.08
CA PHE A 99 5.20 -3.80 12.30
C PHE A 99 4.06 -4.68 11.75
N PRO A 100 3.04 -5.10 12.54
CA PRO A 100 1.93 -5.91 12.00
C PRO A 100 1.09 -5.16 10.95
N VAL A 101 0.85 -3.85 11.14
CA VAL A 101 0.11 -3.03 10.17
C VAL A 101 0.95 -2.85 8.90
N TRP A 102 2.24 -2.58 9.05
CA TRP A 102 3.16 -2.45 7.93
C TRP A 102 3.26 -3.75 7.12
N LEU A 103 3.37 -4.90 7.79
CA LEU A 103 3.40 -6.21 7.13
C LEU A 103 2.10 -6.49 6.37
N TYR A 104 0.95 -6.16 6.97
CA TYR A 104 -0.34 -6.28 6.30
C TYR A 104 -0.40 -5.45 5.01
N VAL A 105 0.01 -4.17 5.06
CA VAL A 105 0.05 -3.28 3.89
C VAL A 105 1.03 -3.81 2.83
N ALA A 106 2.22 -4.27 3.26
CA ALA A 106 3.24 -4.81 2.36
C ALA A 106 2.80 -6.09 1.63
N VAL A 107 2.00 -6.94 2.26
CA VAL A 107 1.46 -8.17 1.64
C VAL A 107 0.22 -7.88 0.80
N SER A 108 -0.69 -7.03 1.28
CA SER A 108 -1.94 -6.72 0.55
C SER A 108 -1.70 -5.96 -0.75
N GLY A 109 -0.66 -5.12 -0.85
CA GLY A 109 -0.33 -4.40 -2.09
C GLY A 109 -0.12 -5.32 -3.31
N PRO A 110 0.87 -6.24 -3.26
CA PRO A 110 1.08 -7.23 -4.32
C PRO A 110 -0.16 -8.11 -4.59
N VAL A 111 -0.93 -8.46 -3.56
CA VAL A 111 -2.17 -9.25 -3.71
C VAL A 111 -3.21 -8.49 -4.53
N VAL A 112 -3.44 -7.21 -4.21
CA VAL A 112 -4.34 -6.32 -4.95
C VAL A 112 -3.85 -6.15 -6.40
N TYR A 113 -2.55 -5.98 -6.62
CA TYR A 113 -1.96 -5.92 -7.97
C TYR A 113 -2.20 -7.21 -8.77
N VAL A 114 -1.97 -8.39 -8.18
CA VAL A 114 -2.20 -9.67 -8.85
C VAL A 114 -3.68 -9.87 -9.16
N LEU A 115 -4.58 -9.42 -8.29
CA LEU A 115 -6.02 -9.42 -8.54
C LEU A 115 -6.40 -8.49 -9.71
N LEU A 116 -5.71 -7.36 -9.86
CA LEU A 116 -5.94 -6.39 -10.94
C LEU A 116 -5.28 -6.74 -12.26
N ARG A 117 -4.15 -7.47 -12.23
CA ARG A 117 -3.37 -7.82 -13.41
C ARG A 117 -4.19 -8.36 -14.60
N PRO A 118 -5.24 -9.18 -14.42
CA PRO A 118 -6.06 -9.67 -15.52
C PRO A 118 -6.97 -8.60 -16.17
N TYR A 119 -7.16 -7.47 -15.50
CA TYR A 119 -8.02 -6.35 -15.91
C TYR A 119 -7.23 -5.11 -16.34
N TYR A 120 -5.91 -5.27 -16.52
CA TYR A 120 -5.00 -4.29 -17.14
C TYR A 120 -4.76 -4.69 -18.60
#